data_AF-A0A6C0ECJ5-F1
#
_entry.id   AF-A0A6C0ECJ5-F1
#
_cell.length_a   1.000
_cell.length_b   1.000
_cell.length_c   1.000
_cell.angle_alpha   90.00
_cell.angle_beta   90.00
_cell.angle_gamma   90.00
#
_symmetry.space_group_name_H-M   'P 1'
#
loop_
_entity.id
_entity.type
_entity.pdbx_description
1 polymer ?
#
loop_
_entity_poly.entity_id
_entity_poly.type
_entity_poly.pdbx_seq_one_letter_code
_entity_poly.pdbx_strand_id
1 'polypeptide(L)'
;MATIQQVKEKLNKYDGNQLYVFKKCSNSIVTLKKLEDTITNEKRRNVVNKKYAKFRGNKFYVENIFNIVTLEEEKSVKSVYKNSQLTYVMGEIIEEKDYDTDIHKICSAGIHYFLTIEPAYYLELDRRTFNGDHFVWFDNGQLYQYSQYIDGKVNGTVRQWSEYGQLMFDAVFINDICV
;
A
#
# COMPACT_ATOMS: atom_id res chain seq x y z
N MET A 1 0.69 11.58 -13.05
CA MET A 1 0.56 11.00 -11.70
C MET A 1 1.75 11.46 -10.87
N ALA A 2 1.57 11.72 -9.57
CA ALA A 2 2.68 12.09 -8.69
C ALA A 2 3.74 10.98 -8.62
N THR A 3 5.01 11.35 -8.54
CA THR A 3 6.08 10.40 -8.22
C THR A 3 6.02 10.01 -6.74
N ILE A 4 6.55 8.83 -6.40
CA ILE A 4 6.66 8.42 -4.99
C ILE A 4 7.42 9.45 -4.14
N GLN A 5 8.42 10.13 -4.71
CA GLN A 5 9.19 11.16 -4.02
C GLN A 5 8.33 12.37 -3.64
N GLN A 6 7.48 12.85 -4.57
CA GLN A 6 6.53 13.94 -4.28
C GLN A 6 5.54 13.54 -3.18
N VAL A 7 5.07 12.29 -3.18
CA VAL A 7 4.18 11.78 -2.15
C VAL A 7 4.88 11.69 -0.79
N LYS A 8 6.11 11.16 -0.75
CA LYS A 8 6.94 11.08 0.47
C LYS A 8 7.24 12.46 1.04
N GLU A 9 7.52 13.45 0.19
CA GLU A 9 7.74 14.84 0.61
C GLU A 9 6.49 15.45 1.26
N LYS A 10 5.31 15.24 0.67
CA LYS A 10 4.03 15.75 1.20
C LYS A 10 3.62 15.09 2.51
N LEU A 11 3.97 13.82 2.70
CA LEU A 11 3.59 13.02 3.87
C LEU A 11 4.75 12.78 4.85
N ASN A 12 5.87 13.52 4.70
CA ASN A 12 7.11 13.29 5.44
C ASN A 12 6.94 13.34 6.96
N LYS A 13 6.02 14.17 7.48
CA LYS A 13 5.72 14.29 8.91
C LYS A 13 5.14 13.03 9.53
N TYR A 14 4.60 12.12 8.71
CA TYR A 14 3.99 10.87 9.14
C TYR A 14 4.91 9.67 8.92
N ASP A 15 5.74 9.70 7.87
CA ASP A 15 6.60 8.58 7.52
C ASP A 15 7.67 8.33 8.58
N GLY A 16 7.88 7.07 8.94
CA GLY A 16 8.79 6.67 10.01
C GLY A 16 8.25 6.81 11.45
N ASN A 17 7.10 7.46 11.65
CA ASN A 17 6.44 7.50 12.95
C ASN A 17 5.50 6.29 13.12
N GLN A 18 5.77 5.44 14.12
CA GLN A 18 5.07 4.17 14.35
C GLN A 18 3.57 4.32 14.70
N LEU A 19 3.13 5.53 15.05
CA LEU A 19 1.73 5.85 15.29
C LEU A 19 0.92 5.94 14.00
N TYR A 20 1.56 6.24 12.87
CA TYR A 20 0.89 6.45 11.59
C TYR A 20 1.10 5.26 10.66
N VAL A 21 0.06 4.94 9.90
CA VAL A 21 0.03 3.87 8.90
C VAL A 21 -0.72 4.35 7.66
N PHE A 22 -0.47 3.70 6.53
CA PHE A 22 -0.90 4.19 5.22
C PHE A 22 -1.79 3.17 4.52
N LYS A 23 -2.94 3.63 4.04
CA LYS A 23 -3.87 2.83 3.26
C LYS A 23 -4.04 3.45 1.88
N LYS A 24 -3.94 2.61 0.84
CA LYS A 24 -4.39 2.97 -0.51
C LYS A 24 -5.91 2.84 -0.60
N CYS A 25 -6.55 3.87 -1.12
CA CYS A 25 -7.97 3.92 -1.48
C CYS A 25 -8.08 4.57 -2.87
N SER A 26 -8.18 3.77 -3.93
CA SER A 26 -8.20 4.29 -5.31
C SER A 26 -6.99 5.21 -5.57
N ASN A 27 -7.20 6.45 -6.00
CA ASN A 27 -6.16 7.45 -6.24
C ASN A 27 -5.63 8.14 -4.98
N SER A 28 -6.07 7.74 -3.78
CA SER A 28 -5.73 8.44 -2.55
C SER A 28 -4.95 7.55 -1.58
N ILE A 29 -4.02 8.17 -0.85
CA ILE A 29 -3.36 7.59 0.31
C ILE A 29 -3.99 8.20 1.55
N VAL A 30 -4.61 7.34 2.35
CA VAL A 30 -5.16 7.68 3.66
C VAL A 30 -4.08 7.46 4.70
N THR A 31 -3.74 8.52 5.43
CA THR A 31 -2.88 8.44 6.62
C THR A 31 -3.78 8.19 7.83
N LEU A 32 -3.55 7.06 8.48
CA LEU A 32 -4.32 6.57 9.60
C LEU A 32 -3.46 6.61 10.86
N LYS A 33 -3.98 7.15 11.95
CA LYS A 33 -3.33 7.18 13.25
C LYS A 33 -3.90 6.08 14.13
N LYS A 34 -3.01 5.27 14.72
CA LYS A 34 -3.37 4.26 15.73
C LYS A 34 -3.90 4.95 16.99
N LEU A 35 -5.00 4.42 17.52
CA LEU A 35 -5.54 4.75 18.83
C LEU A 35 -4.93 3.80 19.88
N GLU A 36 -5.09 4.15 21.17
CA GLU A 36 -4.59 3.31 22.27
C GLU A 36 -5.20 1.90 22.24
N ASP A 37 -6.45 1.78 21.79
CA ASP A 37 -7.22 0.54 21.70
C ASP A 37 -7.36 0.03 20.25
N THR A 38 -6.51 0.49 19.33
CA THR A 38 -6.41 -0.10 17.98
C THR A 38 -5.83 -1.52 18.08
N ILE A 39 -6.62 -2.49 17.63
CA ILE A 39 -6.24 -3.91 17.50
C ILE A 39 -5.66 -4.12 16.12
N THR A 40 -4.53 -4.81 16.03
CA THR A 40 -3.82 -5.07 14.77
C THR A 40 -3.28 -6.50 14.70
N ASN A 41 -2.98 -6.95 13.48
CA ASN A 41 -2.26 -8.21 13.24
C ASN A 41 -0.74 -8.02 13.03
N GLU A 42 -0.16 -6.89 13.46
CA GLU A 42 1.28 -6.58 13.26
C GLU A 42 2.24 -7.54 13.97
N LYS A 43 1.74 -8.30 14.95
CA LYS A 43 2.50 -9.30 15.72
C LYS A 43 2.50 -10.70 15.10
N ARG A 44 1.93 -10.89 13.89
CA ARG A 44 1.93 -12.19 13.21
C ARG A 44 3.36 -12.64 12.89
N ARG A 45 3.61 -13.96 12.99
CA ARG A 45 4.96 -14.54 12.91
C ARG A 45 5.56 -14.57 11.51
N ASN A 46 4.73 -14.67 10.47
CA ASN A 46 5.14 -14.83 9.07
C ASN A 46 5.42 -13.48 8.37
N VAL A 47 6.06 -12.54 9.05
CA VAL A 47 6.46 -11.26 8.45
C VAL A 47 7.96 -11.29 8.14
N VAL A 48 8.29 -11.19 6.86
CA VAL A 48 9.69 -11.12 6.38
C VAL A 48 10.20 -9.70 6.48
N ASN A 49 9.41 -8.72 6.01
CA ASN A 49 9.80 -7.30 6.10
C ASN A 49 8.60 -6.42 6.45
N LYS A 50 8.59 -5.91 7.69
CA LYS A 50 7.52 -5.05 8.21
C LYS A 50 7.31 -3.76 7.41
N LYS A 51 8.35 -3.21 6.77
CA LYS A 51 8.22 -1.97 6.00
C LYS A 51 7.28 -2.13 4.80
N TYR A 52 7.29 -3.31 4.19
CA TYR A 52 6.56 -3.61 2.96
C TYR A 52 5.37 -4.57 3.17
N ALA A 53 5.25 -5.17 4.34
CA ALA A 53 4.20 -6.13 4.66
C ALA A 53 2.82 -5.46 4.76
N LYS A 54 1.80 -6.21 4.36
CA LYS A 54 0.39 -5.83 4.52
C LYS A 54 -0.10 -6.23 5.91
N PHE A 55 -0.84 -5.33 6.54
CA PHE A 55 -1.45 -5.52 7.85
C PHE A 55 -2.93 -5.16 7.83
N ARG A 56 -3.63 -5.51 8.92
CA ARG A 56 -5.02 -5.18 9.18
C ARG A 56 -5.20 -4.68 10.60
N GLY A 57 -6.13 -3.76 10.78
CA GLY A 57 -6.60 -3.33 12.09
C GLY A 57 -8.11 -3.07 12.10
N ASN A 58 -8.66 -2.96 13.31
CA ASN A 58 -10.10 -2.74 13.49
C ASN A 58 -10.49 -1.27 13.30
N LYS A 59 -9.71 -0.32 13.83
CA LYS A 59 -10.07 1.10 13.81
C LYS A 59 -8.88 2.04 13.88
N PHE A 60 -9.07 3.24 13.34
CA PHE A 60 -8.05 4.28 13.24
C PHE A 60 -8.69 5.67 13.24
N TYR A 61 -7.94 6.67 13.67
CA TYR A 61 -8.26 8.07 13.38
C TYR A 61 -7.74 8.45 11.99
N VAL A 62 -8.55 9.11 11.18
CA VAL A 62 -8.18 9.53 9.83
C VAL A 62 -7.49 10.89 9.89
N GLU A 63 -6.17 10.87 9.84
CA GLU A 63 -5.35 12.08 9.99
C GLU A 63 -5.29 12.90 8.70
N ASN A 64 -5.17 12.23 7.56
CA ASN A 64 -5.02 12.89 6.26
C ASN A 64 -5.52 11.99 5.13
N ILE A 65 -6.00 12.58 4.04
CA ILE A 65 -6.34 11.90 2.80
C ILE A 65 -5.72 12.69 1.67
N PHE A 66 -4.78 12.08 0.96
CA PHE A 66 -4.01 12.75 -0.08
C PHE A 66 -4.17 12.06 -1.43
N ASN A 67 -4.68 12.79 -2.43
CA ASN A 67 -4.87 12.28 -3.78
C ASN A 67 -3.55 12.35 -4.57
N ILE A 68 -3.01 11.20 -4.96
CA ILE A 68 -1.71 11.10 -5.66
C ILE A 68 -1.78 11.45 -7.15
N VAL A 69 -2.97 11.71 -7.68
CA VAL A 69 -3.15 12.17 -9.06
C VAL A 69 -3.27 13.70 -9.11
N THR A 70 -4.10 14.30 -8.25
CA THR A 70 -4.31 15.74 -8.21
C THR A 70 -3.29 16.48 -7.33
N LEU A 71 -2.57 15.76 -6.45
CA LEU A 71 -1.67 16.32 -5.43
C LEU A 71 -2.37 17.20 -4.38
N GLU A 72 -3.64 16.93 -4.13
CA GLU A 72 -4.48 17.69 -3.19
C GLU A 72 -4.95 16.83 -2.02
N GLU A 73 -5.26 17.50 -0.91
CA GLU A 73 -5.93 16.87 0.23
C GLU A 73 -7.44 16.76 -0.02
N GLU A 74 -8.02 15.64 0.40
CA GLU A 74 -9.45 15.36 0.24
C GLU A 74 -10.13 15.29 1.60
N LYS A 75 -11.38 15.75 1.69
CA LYS A 75 -12.15 15.65 2.94
C LYS A 75 -12.58 14.22 3.25
N SER A 76 -12.81 13.41 2.22
CA SER A 76 -13.28 12.03 2.39
C SER A 76 -12.99 11.16 1.17
N VAL A 77 -12.79 9.86 1.38
CA VAL A 77 -12.67 8.87 0.31
C VAL A 77 -13.40 7.58 0.68
N LYS A 78 -13.96 6.88 -0.32
CA LYS A 78 -14.65 5.60 -0.13
C LYS A 78 -13.77 4.44 -0.57
N SER A 79 -13.76 3.38 0.23
CA SER A 79 -13.20 2.08 -0.12
C SER A 79 -14.35 1.10 -0.27
N VAL A 80 -14.52 0.54 -1.47
CA VAL A 80 -15.53 -0.47 -1.75
C VAL A 80 -14.83 -1.80 -1.99
N TYR A 81 -15.19 -2.83 -1.23
CA TYR A 81 -14.69 -4.19 -1.43
C TYR A 81 -15.83 -5.19 -1.30
N LYS A 82 -16.15 -5.87 -2.41
CA LYS A 82 -17.33 -6.75 -2.53
C LYS A 82 -18.59 -6.01 -2.04
N ASN A 83 -19.21 -6.49 -0.97
CA ASN A 83 -20.44 -5.93 -0.40
C ASN A 83 -20.17 -4.98 0.78
N SER A 84 -18.91 -4.72 1.14
CA SER A 84 -18.53 -3.80 2.21
C SER A 84 -18.07 -2.46 1.63
N GLN A 85 -18.49 -1.37 2.26
CA GLN A 85 -18.09 -0.01 1.93
C GLN A 85 -17.70 0.73 3.21
N LEU A 86 -16.46 1.20 3.25
CA LEU A 86 -15.95 2.07 4.30
C LEU A 86 -15.74 3.49 3.75
N THR A 87 -16.19 4.50 4.49
CA THR A 87 -15.98 5.92 4.13
C THR A 87 -15.02 6.52 5.13
N TYR A 88 -13.86 6.96 4.65
CA TYR A 88 -12.85 7.64 5.44
C TYR A 88 -13.13 9.13 5.36
N VAL A 89 -13.28 9.80 6.49
CA VAL A 89 -13.50 11.25 6.58
C VAL A 89 -12.40 11.84 7.44
N MET A 90 -11.72 12.86 6.94
CA MET A 90 -10.64 13.52 7.67
C MET A 90 -11.14 14.04 9.01
N GLY A 91 -10.43 13.70 10.09
CA GLY A 91 -10.78 14.09 11.45
C GLY A 91 -11.75 13.15 12.18
N GLU A 92 -12.18 12.05 11.55
CA GLU A 92 -13.08 11.07 12.15
C GLU A 92 -12.38 9.73 12.46
N ILE A 93 -13.00 8.93 13.32
CA ILE A 93 -12.59 7.55 13.58
C ILE A 93 -13.32 6.64 12.59
N ILE A 94 -12.55 5.84 11.85
CA ILE A 94 -13.08 4.75 11.04
C ILE A 94 -12.95 3.44 11.82
N GLU A 95 -14.00 2.61 11.80
CA GLU A 95 -14.03 1.30 12.46
C GLU A 95 -14.66 0.25 11.54
N GLU A 96 -14.00 -0.90 11.41
CA GLU A 96 -14.52 -2.11 10.79
C GLU A 96 -15.04 -3.04 11.89
N LYS A 97 -16.37 -3.13 12.00
CA LYS A 97 -17.07 -3.85 13.07
C LYS A 97 -16.90 -5.36 12.95
N ASP A 98 -16.71 -5.84 11.72
CA ASP A 98 -16.56 -7.26 11.44
C ASP A 98 -15.09 -7.70 11.46
N TYR A 99 -14.20 -6.94 12.13
CA TYR A 99 -12.77 -7.23 12.18
C TYR A 99 -12.47 -8.68 12.60
N ASP A 100 -11.79 -9.41 11.72
CA ASP A 100 -11.37 -10.78 11.99
C ASP A 100 -10.11 -10.78 12.86
N THR A 101 -10.29 -11.26 14.10
CA THR A 101 -9.27 -11.31 15.15
C THR A 101 -8.21 -12.41 14.93
N ASP A 102 -8.40 -13.29 13.95
CA ASP A 102 -7.35 -14.22 13.54
C ASP A 102 -6.22 -13.45 12.84
N ILE A 103 -5.12 -13.27 13.59
CA ILE A 103 -3.94 -12.51 13.13
C ILE A 103 -3.25 -13.15 11.92
N HIS A 104 -3.49 -14.43 11.65
CA HIS A 104 -2.83 -15.17 10.57
C HIS A 104 -3.58 -15.05 9.23
N LYS A 105 -4.84 -14.61 9.21
CA LYS A 105 -5.65 -14.45 7.99
C LYS A 105 -5.51 -13.06 7.37
N ILE A 106 -4.52 -12.80 6.52
CA ILE A 106 -4.29 -11.41 6.04
C ILE A 106 -5.45 -10.88 5.19
N CYS A 107 -6.04 -11.69 4.31
CA CYS A 107 -7.12 -11.30 3.41
C CYS A 107 -8.52 -11.57 3.99
N SER A 108 -8.79 -11.10 5.21
CA SER A 108 -10.10 -11.14 5.84
C SER A 108 -10.54 -9.76 6.32
N ALA A 109 -11.68 -9.67 7.00
CA ALA A 109 -12.28 -8.41 7.41
C ALA A 109 -11.34 -7.58 8.29
N GLY A 110 -11.26 -6.28 8.00
CA GLY A 110 -10.37 -5.33 8.66
C GLY A 110 -9.86 -4.27 7.70
N ILE A 111 -9.41 -3.16 8.27
CA ILE A 111 -8.82 -2.06 7.50
C ILE A 111 -7.41 -2.47 7.11
N HIS A 112 -7.19 -2.79 5.83
CA HIS A 112 -5.86 -3.10 5.31
C HIS A 112 -4.99 -1.85 5.18
N TYR A 113 -3.76 -1.91 5.69
CA TYR A 113 -2.78 -0.83 5.65
C TYR A 113 -1.35 -1.34 5.56
N PHE A 114 -0.42 -0.41 5.38
CA PHE A 114 1.02 -0.60 5.42
C PHE A 114 1.68 0.34 6.43
N LEU A 115 2.85 -0.04 6.94
CA LEU A 115 3.60 0.81 7.88
C LEU A 115 4.38 1.93 7.20
N THR A 116 4.56 1.87 5.89
CA THR A 116 5.28 2.89 5.13
C THR A 116 4.48 3.29 3.88
N ILE A 117 4.76 4.48 3.36
CA ILE A 117 4.07 5.06 2.20
C ILE A 117 4.29 4.21 0.94
N GLU A 118 5.50 3.67 0.77
CA GLU A 118 5.95 3.04 -0.46
C GLU A 118 5.09 1.86 -0.94
N PRO A 119 4.84 0.81 -0.15
CA PRO A 119 3.94 -0.27 -0.56
C PRO A 119 2.49 0.21 -0.73
N ALA A 120 2.05 1.24 0.00
CA ALA A 120 0.73 1.83 -0.18
C ALA A 120 0.61 2.60 -1.51
N TYR A 121 1.67 3.31 -1.90
CA TYR A 121 1.73 4.06 -3.15
C TYR A 121 1.64 3.14 -4.36
N TYR A 122 2.47 2.09 -4.39
CA TYR A 122 2.53 1.15 -5.53
C TYR A 122 1.34 0.20 -5.58
N LEU A 123 0.59 0.02 -4.48
CA LEU A 123 -0.62 -0.80 -4.50
C LEU A 123 -1.62 -0.24 -5.53
N GLU A 124 -2.03 -1.09 -6.48
CA GLU A 124 -3.04 -0.77 -7.49
C GLU A 124 -2.71 0.50 -8.32
N LEU A 125 -1.43 0.83 -8.46
CA LEU A 125 -1.00 1.97 -9.27
C LEU A 125 -1.36 1.75 -10.75
N ASP A 126 -1.95 2.76 -11.39
CA ASP A 126 -2.24 2.68 -12.83
C ASP A 126 -0.93 2.78 -13.63
N ARG A 127 -0.49 1.62 -14.12
CA ARG A 127 0.76 1.49 -14.86
C ARG A 127 0.67 2.05 -16.28
N ARG A 128 -0.53 2.29 -16.85
CA ARG A 128 -0.69 2.69 -18.27
C ARG A 128 0.00 4.00 -18.65
N THR A 129 0.30 4.84 -17.66
CA THR A 129 1.00 6.13 -17.83
C THR A 129 2.19 6.27 -16.90
N PHE A 130 2.63 5.17 -16.29
CA PHE A 130 3.68 5.17 -15.28
C PHE A 130 5.07 5.19 -15.91
N ASN A 131 5.97 5.92 -15.27
CA ASN A 131 7.38 6.05 -15.65
C ASN A 131 8.24 5.78 -14.41
N GLY A 132 9.20 4.86 -14.55
CA GLY A 132 10.17 4.52 -13.51
C GLY A 132 10.03 3.12 -12.93
N ASP A 133 10.61 2.93 -11.74
CA ASP A 133 10.64 1.65 -11.04
C ASP A 133 9.31 1.37 -10.33
N HIS A 134 8.80 0.16 -10.52
CA HIS A 134 7.59 -0.34 -9.90
C HIS A 134 7.88 -1.62 -9.10
N PHE A 135 7.24 -1.72 -7.94
CA PHE A 135 7.47 -2.80 -6.99
C PHE A 135 6.15 -3.40 -6.53
N VAL A 136 6.14 -4.72 -6.36
CA VAL A 136 5.03 -5.48 -5.78
C VAL A 136 5.59 -6.42 -4.73
N TRP A 137 4.91 -6.53 -3.59
CA TRP A 137 5.31 -7.38 -2.47
C TRP A 137 4.22 -8.40 -2.15
N PHE A 138 4.66 -9.56 -1.65
CA PHE A 138 3.79 -10.49 -0.96
C PHE A 138 3.29 -9.88 0.36
N ASP A 139 2.23 -10.46 0.92
CA ASP A 139 1.64 -9.97 2.17
C ASP A 139 2.64 -9.98 3.33
N ASN A 140 3.63 -10.89 3.34
CA ASN A 140 4.71 -10.93 4.34
C ASN A 140 5.78 -9.83 4.17
N GLY A 141 5.69 -9.01 3.13
CA GLY A 141 6.65 -7.95 2.80
C GLY A 141 7.85 -8.42 1.98
N GLN A 142 7.91 -9.69 1.56
CA GLN A 142 8.88 -10.17 0.60
C GLN A 142 8.61 -9.53 -0.77
N LEU A 143 9.66 -9.05 -1.44
CA LEU A 143 9.53 -8.55 -2.81
C LEU A 143 9.07 -9.68 -3.72
N TYR A 144 7.96 -9.47 -4.42
CA TYR A 144 7.42 -10.40 -5.42
C TYR A 144 7.90 -10.01 -6.81
N GLN A 145 7.80 -8.74 -7.18
CA GLN A 145 8.14 -8.28 -8.52
C GLN A 145 8.75 -6.88 -8.51
N TYR A 146 9.75 -6.71 -9.35
CA TYR A 146 10.34 -5.44 -9.75
C TYR A 146 10.19 -5.29 -11.26
N SER A 147 9.84 -4.09 -11.73
CA SER A 147 9.70 -3.81 -13.17
C SER A 147 9.99 -2.35 -13.48
N GLN A 148 10.65 -2.10 -14.60
CA GLN A 148 10.92 -0.75 -15.10
C GLN A 148 9.94 -0.39 -16.20
N TYR A 149 9.35 0.81 -16.11
CA TYR A 149 8.37 1.30 -17.08
C TYR A 149 8.82 2.59 -17.75
N ILE A 150 8.54 2.70 -19.04
CA ILE A 150 8.57 3.95 -19.81
C ILE A 150 7.22 4.08 -20.53
N ASP A 151 6.51 5.18 -20.28
CA ASP A 151 5.18 5.49 -20.80
C ASP A 151 4.20 4.32 -20.70
N GLY A 152 4.24 3.66 -19.55
CA GLY A 152 3.41 2.51 -19.20
C GLY A 152 3.73 1.19 -19.89
N LYS A 153 4.79 1.14 -20.70
CA LYS A 153 5.35 -0.10 -21.24
C LYS A 153 6.52 -0.57 -20.40
N VAL A 154 6.66 -1.87 -20.24
CA VAL A 154 7.84 -2.47 -19.62
C VAL A 154 9.03 -2.19 -20.53
N ASN A 155 10.00 -1.44 -20.02
CA ASN A 155 11.19 -1.07 -20.77
C ASN A 155 12.40 -1.01 -19.84
N GLY A 156 13.05 -2.17 -19.68
CA GLY A 156 14.16 -2.40 -18.77
C GLY A 156 14.04 -3.76 -18.10
N THR A 157 14.58 -3.86 -16.89
CA THR A 157 14.64 -5.11 -16.13
C THR A 157 13.26 -5.46 -15.55
N VAL A 158 12.90 -6.74 -15.64
CA VAL A 158 11.83 -7.36 -14.86
C VAL A 158 12.41 -8.51 -14.07
N ARG A 159 12.18 -8.50 -12.76
CA ARG A 159 12.55 -9.60 -11.87
C ARG A 159 11.36 -10.02 -11.04
N GLN A 160 11.22 -11.32 -10.83
CA GLN A 160 10.24 -11.89 -9.92
C GLN A 160 10.91 -12.86 -8.96
N TRP A 161 10.43 -12.88 -7.72
CA TRP A 161 10.92 -13.74 -6.66
C TRP A 161 9.77 -14.54 -6.04
N SER A 162 10.08 -15.70 -5.48
CA SER A 162 9.15 -16.47 -4.66
C SER A 162 8.94 -15.83 -3.29
N GLU A 163 7.95 -16.33 -2.53
CA GLU A 163 7.67 -15.87 -1.16
C GLU A 163 8.85 -16.08 -0.18
N TYR A 164 9.80 -16.95 -0.54
CA TYR A 164 11.04 -17.23 0.19
C TYR A 164 12.25 -16.41 -0.32
N GLY A 165 12.03 -15.51 -1.29
CA GLY A 165 13.07 -14.63 -1.82
C GLY A 165 13.98 -15.27 -2.88
N GLN A 166 13.64 -16.45 -3.39
CA GLN A 166 14.38 -17.05 -4.51
C GLN A 166 14.01 -16.33 -5.81
N LEU A 167 15.01 -15.94 -6.61
CA LEU A 167 14.79 -15.38 -7.95
C LEU A 167 14.18 -16.44 -8.87
N MET A 168 13.00 -16.15 -9.41
CA MET A 168 12.21 -17.05 -10.27
C MET A 168 12.22 -16.62 -11.73
N PHE A 169 12.39 -15.32 -11.99
CA PHE A 169 12.40 -14.73 -13.32
C PHE A 169 13.32 -13.52 -13.33
N ASP A 170 14.16 -13.39 -14.36
CA ASP A 170 15.00 -12.23 -14.62
C ASP A 170 15.15 -12.09 -16.14
N ALA A 171 14.67 -10.98 -16.68
CA ALA A 171 14.76 -10.68 -18.11
C ALA A 171 14.76 -9.17 -18.35
N VAL A 172 15.26 -8.78 -19.52
CA VAL A 172 15.24 -7.40 -20.00
C VAL A 172 14.18 -7.27 -21.08
N PHE A 173 13.45 -6.17 -21.07
CA PHE A 173 12.39 -5.85 -22.02
C PHE A 173 12.66 -4.53 -22.71
N ILE A 174 12.29 -4.45 -23.99
CA ILE A 174 12.21 -3.21 -24.75
C ILE A 174 10.78 -3.09 -25.27
N ASN A 175 10.03 -2.08 -24.80
CA ASN A 175 8.64 -1.86 -25.17
C ASN A 175 7.76 -3.12 -25.09
N ASP A 176 7.76 -3.78 -23.93
CA ASP A 176 7.04 -5.02 -23.62
C ASP A 176 7.55 -6.29 -24.34
N ILE A 177 8.63 -6.20 -25.11
CA ILE A 177 9.25 -7.35 -25.80
C ILE A 177 10.51 -7.79 -25.03
N CYS A 178 10.54 -9.06 -24.60
CA CYS A 178 11.71 -9.66 -23.97
C CYS A 178 12.88 -9.78 -24.97
N VAL A 179 14.09 -9.39 -24.55
CA VAL A 179 15.32 -9.43 -25.36
C VAL A 179 16.40 -10.29 -24.73
#